data_AF-A0A944UP43-F1
#
_entry.id   AF-A0A944UP43-F1
#
_cell.length_a   1.000
_cell.length_b   1.000
_cell.length_c   1.000
_cell.angle_alpha   90.00
_cell.angle_beta   90.00
_cell.angle_gamma   90.00
#
_symmetry.space_group_name_H-M   'P 1'
#
loop_
_entity.id
_entity.type
_entity.pdbx_description
1 polymer ?
#
loop_
_entity_poly.entity_id
_entity_poly.type
_entity_poly.pdbx_seq_one_letter_code
_entity_poly.pdbx_strand_id
1 'polypeptide(L)' 'MADPLLEPFQLGHLTLRNRVFISAHEPAYSEDGMPKDRYRLYHEERARGGVALTMTAG' A
#
# COMPACT_ATOMS: atom_id res chain seq x y z
N MET A 1 23.29 -3.13 13.39
CA MET A 1 22.57 -4.01 12.43
C MET A 1 21.42 -3.19 11.87
N ALA A 2 21.14 -3.23 10.56
CA ALA A 2 20.02 -2.49 9.98
C ALA A 2 18.68 -3.10 10.44
N ASP A 3 17.60 -2.30 10.45
CA ASP A 3 16.26 -2.77 10.80
C ASP A 3 15.73 -3.71 9.70
N PRO A 4 15.50 -5.01 9.98
CA PRO A 4 15.02 -5.97 8.99
C PRO A 4 13.70 -5.57 8.32
N LEU A 5 12.85 -4.78 8.98
CA LEU A 5 11.59 -4.29 8.42
C LEU A 5 11.81 -3.32 7.26
N LEU A 6 12.89 -2.55 7.33
CA LEU A 6 13.21 -1.48 6.38
C LEU A 6 14.15 -1.93 5.25
N GLU A 7 14.61 -3.18 5.29
CA GLU A 7 15.43 -3.75 4.22
C GLU A 7 14.61 -4.04 2.96
N PRO A 8 15.19 -3.88 1.76
CA PRO A 8 14.54 -4.25 0.51
C PRO A 8 14.14 -5.73 0.44
N PHE A 9 13.08 -6.02 -0.32
CA PHE A 9 12.57 -7.37 -0.51
C PHE A 9 12.31 -7.69 -1.98
N GLN A 10 12.85 -8.81 -2.47
CA GLN A 10 12.60 -9.27 -3.84
C GLN A 10 11.35 -10.16 -3.88
N LEU A 11 10.32 -9.69 -4.58
CA LEU A 11 9.08 -10.43 -4.82
C LEU A 11 8.95 -10.74 -6.31
N GLY A 12 9.36 -11.95 -6.71
CA GLY A 12 9.41 -12.32 -8.13
C GLY A 12 10.34 -11.38 -8.90
N HIS A 13 9.78 -10.60 -9.83
CA HIS A 13 10.52 -9.61 -10.62
C HIS A 13 10.51 -8.19 -10.00
N LEU A 14 9.80 -7.97 -8.89
CA LEU A 14 9.69 -6.67 -8.24
C LEU A 14 10.67 -6.55 -7.07
N THR A 15 11.36 -5.42 -6.99
CA THR A 15 12.16 -5.05 -5.81
C THR A 15 11.38 -4.03 -4.97
N LEU A 16 10.94 -4.46 -3.80
CA LEU A 16 10.22 -3.64 -2.82
C LEU A 16 11.21 -2.87 -1.94
N ARG A 17 10.94 -1.60 -1.69
CA ARG A 17 11.84 -0.71 -0.92
C ARG A 17 11.98 -1.07 0.57
N ASN A 18 11.00 -1.80 1.12
CA ASN A 18 10.95 -2.30 2.50
C ASN A 18 9.91 -3.43 2.59
N ARG A 19 9.70 -3.97 3.80
CA ARG A 19 8.74 -5.06 4.07
C ARG A 19 7.42 -4.56 4.66
N VAL A 20 7.13 -3.27 4.54
CA VAL A 20 5.88 -2.65 5.02
C VAL A 20 4.84 -2.68 3.91
N PHE A 21 3.69 -3.28 4.17
CA PHE A 21 2.59 -3.34 3.22
C PHE A 21 1.25 -3.01 3.86
N ILE A 22 0.31 -2.56 3.04
CA ILE A 22 -1.10 -2.39 3.39
C ILE A 22 -1.89 -3.58 2.85
N SER A 23 -2.54 -4.32 3.75
CA SER A 23 -3.40 -5.46 3.39
C SER A 23 -4.61 -5.04 2.57
N ALA A 24 -5.24 -5.99 1.87
CA ALA A 24 -6.46 -5.79 1.08
C ALA A 24 -7.71 -5.64 1.98
N HIS A 25 -7.68 -4.67 2.89
CA HIS A 25 -8.87 -4.26 3.64
C HIS A 25 -9.59 -3.16 2.87
N GLU A 26 -10.92 -3.19 2.89
CA GLU A 26 -11.74 -2.13 2.30
C GLU A 26 -12.04 -1.07 3.38
N PRO A 27 -11.62 0.20 3.22
CA PRO A 27 -11.89 1.24 4.20
C PRO A 27 -13.33 1.80 4.15
N ALA A 28 -14.22 1.19 3.37
CA ALA A 28 -15.59 1.66 3.10
C ALA A 28 -15.64 3.12 2.59
N TYR A 29 -14.69 3.47 1.71
CA TYR A 29 -14.60 4.80 1.06
C TYR A 29 -15.16 4.82 -0.36
N SER A 30 -15.95 3.81 -0.71
CA SER A 30 -16.69 3.80 -1.96
C SER A 30 -17.82 4.84 -1.93
N GLU A 31 -18.02 5.51 -3.06
CA GLU A 31 -19.11 6.46 -3.28
C GLU A 31 -19.83 6.01 -4.54
N ASP A 32 -21.14 5.72 -4.44
CA ASP A 32 -21.93 5.12 -5.53
C ASP A 32 -21.31 3.81 -6.07
N GLY A 33 -20.68 3.02 -5.20
CA GLY A 33 -19.97 1.79 -5.57
C GLY A 33 -18.64 2.01 -6.29
N MET A 34 -18.16 3.25 -6.41
CA MET A 34 -16.94 3.61 -7.13
C MET A 34 -15.84 4.13 -6.19
N PRO A 35 -14.56 3.81 -6.44
CA PRO A 35 -13.44 4.40 -5.71
C PRO A 35 -13.21 5.84 -6.19
N LYS A 36 -13.76 6.80 -5.46
CA LYS A 36 -13.59 8.24 -5.75
C LYS A 36 -12.40 8.85 -4.99
N ASP A 37 -12.39 10.16 -4.81
CA ASP A 37 -11.25 10.92 -4.30
C ASP A 37 -10.77 10.45 -2.93
N ARG A 38 -11.69 10.10 -2.01
CA ARG A 38 -11.30 9.62 -0.68
C ARG A 38 -10.51 8.30 -0.74
N TYR A 39 -10.91 7.38 -1.60
CA TYR A 39 -10.19 6.12 -1.82
C TYR A 39 -8.83 6.36 -2.48
N ARG A 40 -8.77 7.26 -3.47
CA ARG A 40 -7.52 7.61 -4.15
C ARG A 40 -6.52 8.25 -3.20
N LEU A 41 -6.95 9.25 -2.42
CA LEU A 41 -6.13 9.94 -1.43
C LEU A 41 -5.64 8.98 -0.34
N TYR A 42 -6.48 8.03 0.09
CA TYR A 42 -6.08 7.01 1.04
C TYR A 42 -4.83 6.23 0.60
N HIS A 43 -4.79 5.76 -0.65
CA HIS A 43 -3.62 5.05 -1.17
C HIS A 43 -2.44 5.99 -1.45
N GLU A 44 -2.71 7.22 -1.92
CA GLU A 44 -1.68 8.22 -2.21
C GLU A 44 -0.89 8.61 -0.96
N GLU A 45 -1.57 8.90 0.16
CA GLU A 45 -0.90 9.26 1.41
C GLU A 45 -0.08 8.10 1.98
N ARG A 46 -0.53 6.85 1.81
CA ARG A 46 0.25 5.67 2.22
C ARG A 46 1.51 5.48 1.38
N ALA A 47 1.40 5.68 0.06
CA ALA A 47 2.55 5.66 -0.83
C ALA A 47 3.57 6.74 -0.47
N ARG A 48 3.12 7.97 -0.17
CA ARG A 48 3.97 9.06 0.34
C ARG A 48 4.60 8.72 1.69
N GLY A 49 3.87 8.03 2.57
CA GLY A 49 4.37 7.48 3.83
C GLY A 49 5.40 6.36 3.68
N GLY A 50 5.61 5.87 2.46
CA GLY A 50 6.71 4.98 2.14
C GLY A 50 6.41 3.49 2.27
N VAL A 51 5.14 3.07 2.24
CA VAL A 51 4.78 1.65 2.12
C VAL A 51 5.34 1.09 0.81
N ALA A 52 5.87 -0.12 0.84
CA ALA A 52 6.42 -0.74 -0.36
C ALA A 52 5.36 -1.38 -1.26
N LEU A 53 4.25 -1.84 -0.66
CA LEU A 53 3.17 -2.50 -1.36
C LEU A 53 1.83 -2.07 -0.75
N THR A 54 0.86 -1.77 -1.62
CA THR A 54 -0.55 -1.62 -1.23
C THR A 54 -1.39 -2.62 -2.00
N MET A 55 -2.31 -3.27 -1.33
CA MET A 55 -3.29 -4.16 -1.95
C MET A 55 -4.66 -3.49 -1.91
N THR A 56 -5.36 -3.46 -3.03
CA THR A 56 -6.74 -2.96 -3.13
C THR A 56 -7.71 -4.10 -2.88
N ALA A 57 -8.70 -3.90 -2.01
CA ALA A 57 -9.89 -4.74 -1.96
C ALA A 57 -10.83 -4.38 -3.13
N GLY A 58 -11.65 -5.34 -3.55
CA GLY A 58 -12.67 -5.16 -4.60
C GLY A 58 -14.07 -5.28 -4.04
#